data_AF-A0A7J6B3Z5-F1
#
_entry.id   AF-A0A7J6B3Z5-F1
#
_cell.length_a   1.000
_cell.length_b   1.000
_cell.length_c   1.000
_cell.angle_alpha   90.00
_cell.angle_beta   90.00
_cell.angle_gamma   90.00
#
_symmetry.space_group_name_H-M   'P 1'
#
loop_
_entity.id
_entity.type
_entity.pdbx_description
1 polymer ?
#
loop_
_entity_poly.entity_id
_entity_poly.type
_entity_poly.pdbx_seq_one_letter_code
_entity_poly.pdbx_strand_id
1 'polypeptide(L)'
;MILKFRDDRIAHLKRELETGERAEPARQDQILIDQLLQEIRLLREQVEHHPRMMWYAAENCSLKEEVRALRALESVKHAQEDASQSAAELQQAFQEALKSEEGVEATGALPTCSTPVTMETLSSVSMERLKAQLLQKQSELTAMEQAFDDYKQVSKKHLLELESEKRYLDKSNQHLENILEATKAHTKQEVSQLNKIHAETIKILTTPTKAYNLRNRFVPLSSPEHLNGHGGESEPEDLESEQPPPAMSELACEALTEELKQMQEQMTRLKSQVDEEEAKNRKLLQQISKLEEQVSTATEQTTRTAEDFSAERSSLMEEQKKLQENVRALEQQLTEERAAAEVLRSEVCDLRVVLQSSDKQLEEARREQERENTQLSNSLISTQLQLDKVRLEWEELQEQQRVLQDAFDTLQAEFKFEADQYHQQLEEKTREHTEQHTHITELVNTLQAERELISTLRSQLKADRENTSNRELLQAVEENSLLKKHVLELTAQNQLQDEKVKSLEQSVISANAAISSLEQKTEQEKVSPAKSGCAVWVGGAYSLSVLSITQTLTNPGSPWAHLCDRGRVALKPAFERVCVCVCVCVCVCVCVCGSWCWT
;
A
#
# COMPACT_ATOMS: atom_id res chain seq x y z
N MET A 1 40.42 52.09 49.87
CA MET A 1 41.31 53.25 49.63
C MET A 1 42.22 53.50 50.83
N ILE A 2 41.66 53.70 52.04
CA ILE A 2 42.42 53.86 53.29
C ILE A 2 43.41 52.70 53.53
N LEU A 3 42.96 51.44 53.40
CA LEU A 3 43.82 50.26 53.50
C LEU A 3 45.03 50.34 52.56
N LYS A 4 44.82 50.72 51.28
CA LYS A 4 45.91 50.89 50.30
C LYS A 4 46.88 52.00 50.71
N PHE A 5 46.37 53.14 51.18
CA PHE A 5 47.21 54.24 51.65
C PHE A 5 48.06 53.86 52.86
N ARG A 6 47.53 53.01 53.76
CA ARG A 6 48.26 52.47 54.91
C ARG A 6 49.29 51.42 54.50
N ASP A 7 48.94 50.51 53.59
CA ASP A 7 49.86 49.55 52.97
C ASP A 7 51.03 50.28 52.27
N ASP A 8 50.74 51.35 51.52
CA ASP A 8 51.74 52.17 50.82
C ASP A 8 52.66 52.91 51.80
N ARG A 9 52.13 53.41 52.92
CA ARG A 9 52.92 54.06 53.98
C ARG A 9 53.82 53.06 54.69
N ILE A 10 53.35 51.84 54.96
CA ILE A 10 54.18 50.76 55.49
C ILE A 10 55.29 50.40 54.48
N ALA A 11 54.96 50.30 53.19
CA ALA A 11 55.95 50.02 52.14
C ALA A 11 57.00 51.13 51.99
N HIS A 12 56.65 52.39 52.29
CA HIS A 12 57.60 53.50 52.37
C HIS A 12 58.50 53.40 53.59
N LEU A 13 57.92 53.18 54.78
CA LEU A 13 58.66 53.06 56.05
C LEU A 13 59.61 51.85 56.04
N LYS A 14 59.21 50.72 55.46
CA LYS A 14 60.08 49.55 55.28
C LYS A 14 61.26 49.83 54.36
N ARG A 15 61.04 50.55 53.26
CA ARG A 15 62.13 50.97 52.36
C ARG A 15 63.10 51.92 53.03
N GLU A 16 62.62 52.88 53.82
CA GLU A 16 63.48 53.81 54.59
C GLU A 16 64.33 53.09 55.65
N LEU A 17 63.80 52.02 56.27
CA LEU A 17 64.54 51.16 57.20
C LEU A 17 65.61 50.31 56.50
N GLU A 18 65.34 49.87 55.27
CA GLU A 18 66.25 49.06 54.45
C GLU A 18 67.37 49.90 53.80
N THR A 19 67.15 51.17 53.49
CA THR A 19 68.15 52.07 52.85
C THR A 19 69.11 52.75 53.84
N GLY A 20 68.84 52.71 55.14
CA GLY A 20 69.80 53.11 56.20
C GLY A 20 70.10 54.62 56.28
N GLU A 21 69.30 55.49 55.67
CA GLU A 21 69.59 56.94 55.56
C GLU A 21 69.23 57.77 56.82
N ARG A 22 68.78 57.18 57.93
CA ARG A 22 68.44 57.91 59.18
C ARG A 22 69.11 57.37 60.45
N ALA A 23 69.50 58.30 61.34
CA ALA A 23 70.17 58.06 62.62
C ALA A 23 69.25 58.06 63.87
N GLU A 24 67.94 58.22 63.70
CA GLU A 24 66.93 58.08 64.77
C GLU A 24 66.42 56.64 64.85
N PRO A 25 65.89 56.16 66.00
CA PRO A 25 65.97 54.75 66.35
C PRO A 25 65.04 53.94 65.45
N ALA A 26 65.61 53.00 64.69
CA ALA A 26 64.89 51.99 63.92
C ALA A 26 63.75 51.29 64.71
N ARG A 27 63.83 51.30 66.05
CA ARG A 27 62.76 50.84 66.95
C ARG A 27 61.46 51.63 66.84
N GLN A 28 61.51 52.94 66.60
CA GLN A 28 60.31 53.80 66.61
C GLN A 28 59.53 53.70 65.30
N ASP A 29 60.24 53.59 64.18
CA ASP A 29 59.63 53.28 62.88
C ASP A 29 59.08 51.85 62.84
N GLN A 30 59.74 50.89 63.50
CA GLN A 30 59.21 49.53 63.65
C GLN A 30 57.91 49.50 64.48
N ILE A 31 57.85 50.24 65.60
CA ILE A 31 56.62 50.38 66.41
C ILE A 31 55.50 51.00 65.57
N LEU A 32 55.80 52.00 64.74
CA LEU A 32 54.82 52.63 63.86
C LEU A 32 54.33 51.66 62.77
N ILE A 33 55.21 50.86 62.18
CA ILE A 33 54.83 49.80 61.23
C ILE A 33 53.90 48.79 61.90
N ASP A 34 54.22 48.34 63.11
CA ASP A 34 53.39 47.38 63.85
C ASP A 34 52.01 47.96 64.19
N GLN A 35 51.95 49.24 64.55
CA GLN A 35 50.68 49.97 64.75
C GLN A 35 49.86 50.09 63.46
N LEU A 36 50.48 50.42 62.34
CA LEU A 36 49.81 50.51 61.04
C LEU A 36 49.33 49.14 60.56
N LEU A 37 50.08 48.06 60.80
CA LEU A 37 49.65 46.69 60.52
C LEU A 37 48.44 46.28 61.36
N GLN A 38 48.42 46.68 62.63
CA GLN A 38 47.28 46.44 63.50
C GLN A 38 46.05 47.25 63.07
N GLU A 39 46.22 48.53 62.68
CA GLU A 39 45.15 49.37 62.12
C GLU A 39 44.60 48.75 60.82
N ILE A 40 45.47 48.29 59.93
CA ILE A 40 45.07 47.59 58.69
C ILE A 40 44.29 46.32 59.00
N ARG A 41 44.71 45.53 59.99
CA ARG A 41 43.98 44.31 60.40
C ARG A 41 42.57 44.66 60.87
N LEU A 42 42.43 45.63 61.77
CA LEU A 42 41.13 46.04 62.28
C LEU A 42 40.23 46.65 61.20
N LEU A 43 40.79 47.48 60.31
CA LEU A 43 40.06 48.06 59.19
C LEU A 43 39.63 46.98 58.17
N ARG A 44 40.42 45.92 57.97
CA ARG A 44 40.02 44.77 57.13
C ARG A 44 38.87 44.02 57.78
N GLU A 45 38.96 43.70 59.07
CA GLU A 45 37.88 43.05 59.82
C GLU A 45 36.58 43.88 59.78
N GLN A 46 36.67 45.20 59.96
CA GLN A 46 35.51 46.10 59.86
C GLN A 46 34.90 46.12 58.46
N VAL A 47 35.70 46.11 57.40
CA VAL A 47 35.21 46.07 56.03
C VAL A 47 34.61 44.70 55.70
N GLU A 48 35.24 43.61 56.12
CA GLU A 48 34.78 42.24 55.88
C GLU A 48 33.46 41.95 56.61
N HIS A 49 33.30 42.43 57.85
CA HIS A 49 32.08 42.29 58.64
C HIS A 49 31.09 43.45 58.46
N HIS A 50 31.36 44.38 57.53
CA HIS A 50 30.40 45.43 57.23
C HIS A 50 29.16 44.80 56.58
N PRO A 51 27.93 45.05 57.07
CA PRO A 51 26.71 44.39 56.59
C PRO A 51 26.54 44.47 55.07
N ARG A 52 26.87 45.62 54.49
CA ARG A 52 26.82 45.85 53.03
C ARG A 52 27.85 45.02 52.24
N MET A 53 29.05 44.80 52.80
CA MET A 53 30.08 43.98 52.15
C MET A 53 29.73 42.51 52.21
N MET A 54 29.20 42.05 53.35
CA MET A 54 28.66 40.69 53.48
C MET A 54 27.51 40.44 52.51
N TRP A 55 26.60 41.41 52.35
CA TRP A 55 25.51 41.32 51.38
C TRP A 55 26.02 41.22 49.95
N TYR A 56 26.98 42.07 49.54
CA TYR A 56 27.59 41.97 48.21
C TYR A 56 28.36 40.66 48.00
N ALA A 57 29.01 40.12 49.04
CA ALA A 57 29.69 38.83 48.96
C ALA A 57 28.70 37.68 48.76
N ALA A 58 27.59 37.68 49.50
CA ALA A 58 26.52 36.70 49.35
C ALA A 58 25.86 36.78 47.97
N GLU A 59 25.54 37.99 47.50
CA GLU A 59 25.00 38.24 46.15
C GLU A 59 25.98 37.76 45.07
N ASN A 60 27.28 38.02 45.23
CA ASN A 60 28.29 37.55 44.28
C ASN A 60 28.39 36.02 44.24
N CYS A 61 28.24 35.35 45.39
CA CYS A 61 28.17 33.89 45.45
C CYS A 61 26.93 33.37 44.73
N SER A 62 25.77 33.97 44.96
CA SER A 62 24.52 33.61 44.28
C SER A 62 24.62 33.79 42.76
N LEU A 63 25.13 34.93 42.29
CA LEU A 63 25.36 35.19 40.87
C LEU A 63 26.35 34.19 40.24
N LYS A 64 27.38 33.76 40.98
CA LYS A 64 28.32 32.73 40.51
C LYS A 64 27.68 31.34 40.42
N GLU A 65 26.71 31.04 41.27
CA GLU A 65 25.91 29.82 41.20
C GLU A 65 24.97 29.85 40.01
N GLU A 66 24.30 30.98 39.79
CA GLU A 66 23.44 31.19 38.63
C GLU A 66 24.22 31.07 37.31
N VAL A 67 25.39 31.69 37.21
CA VAL A 67 26.27 31.54 36.03
C VAL A 67 26.69 30.09 35.81
N ARG A 68 26.95 29.33 36.88
CA ARG A 68 27.25 27.89 36.78
C ARG A 68 26.03 27.10 36.28
N ALA A 69 24.84 27.39 36.79
CA ALA A 69 23.60 26.75 36.37
C ALA A 69 23.28 27.04 34.90
N LEU A 70 23.44 28.29 34.45
CA LEU A 70 23.24 28.70 33.06
C LEU A 70 24.20 27.97 32.11
N ARG A 71 25.48 27.86 32.46
CA ARG A 71 26.46 27.09 31.65
C ARG A 71 26.13 25.60 31.60
N ALA A 72 25.59 25.02 32.67
CA ALA A 72 25.14 23.64 32.67
C ALA A 72 23.93 23.41 31.73
N LEU A 73 23.11 24.45 31.51
CA LEU A 73 21.97 24.42 30.59
C LEU A 73 22.36 24.67 29.13
N GLU A 74 23.50 25.30 28.83
CA GLU A 74 23.97 25.53 27.46
C GLU A 74 24.20 24.21 26.70
N SER A 75 24.67 23.16 27.36
CA SER A 75 24.84 21.84 26.73
C SER A 75 23.50 21.21 26.34
N VAL A 76 22.46 21.39 27.16
CA VAL A 76 21.10 20.93 26.87
C VAL A 76 20.51 21.71 25.70
N LYS A 77 20.75 23.02 25.67
CA LYS A 77 20.32 23.88 24.56
C LYS A 77 20.98 23.46 23.24
N HIS A 78 22.28 23.21 23.23
CA HIS A 78 22.98 22.72 22.03
C HIS A 78 22.50 21.34 21.61
N ALA A 79 22.26 20.41 22.55
CA ALA A 79 21.69 19.11 22.21
C ALA A 79 20.28 19.23 21.60
N GLN A 80 19.48 20.21 22.04
CA GLN A 80 18.17 20.49 21.46
C GLN A 80 18.28 21.10 20.06
N GLU A 81 19.24 22.01 19.84
CA GLU A 81 19.55 22.58 18.53
C GLU A 81 20.00 21.48 17.55
N ASP A 82 20.93 20.62 17.95
CA ASP A 82 21.41 19.47 17.15
C ASP A 82 20.27 18.49 16.82
N ALA A 83 19.40 18.19 17.80
CA ALA A 83 18.23 17.34 17.57
C ALA A 83 17.24 17.97 16.58
N SER A 84 17.02 19.28 16.66
CA SER A 84 16.16 20.00 15.72
C SER A 84 16.75 20.02 14.31
N GLN A 85 18.07 20.16 14.18
CA GLN A 85 18.77 20.11 12.91
C GLN A 85 18.72 18.72 12.28
N SER A 86 18.99 17.67 13.07
CA SER A 86 18.90 16.28 12.60
C SER A 86 17.47 15.90 12.17
N ALA A 87 16.45 16.37 12.91
CA ALA A 87 15.06 16.18 12.53
C ALA A 87 14.72 16.87 11.19
N ALA A 88 15.24 18.09 10.97
CA ALA A 88 15.06 18.80 9.70
C ALA A 88 15.75 18.09 8.53
N GLU A 89 16.98 17.58 8.73
CA GLU A 89 17.71 16.80 7.73
C GLU A 89 16.98 15.50 7.37
N LEU A 90 16.44 14.79 8.38
CA LEU A 90 15.59 13.61 8.17
C LEU A 90 14.31 13.93 7.40
N GLN A 91 13.64 15.02 7.74
CA GLN A 91 12.44 15.46 7.05
C GLN A 91 12.74 15.83 5.59
N GLN A 92 13.87 16.49 5.33
CA GLN A 92 14.32 16.78 3.98
C GLN A 92 14.62 15.50 3.19
N ALA A 93 15.38 14.57 3.76
CA ALA A 93 15.70 13.28 3.14
C ALA A 93 14.44 12.47 2.83
N PHE A 94 13.44 12.51 3.72
CA PHE A 94 12.15 11.85 3.51
C PHE A 94 11.37 12.48 2.35
N GLN A 95 11.35 13.81 2.25
CA GLN A 95 10.74 14.51 1.13
C GLN A 95 11.46 14.25 -0.19
N GLU A 96 12.78 14.13 -0.18
CA GLU A 96 13.57 13.77 -1.35
C GLU A 96 13.31 12.32 -1.80
N ALA A 97 13.17 11.38 -0.86
CA ALA A 97 12.78 10.00 -1.14
C ALA A 97 11.38 9.90 -1.75
N LEU A 98 10.39 10.63 -1.19
CA LEU A 98 9.03 10.70 -1.73
C LEU A 98 9.00 11.29 -3.14
N LYS A 99 9.72 12.39 -3.39
CA LYS A 99 9.84 12.98 -4.74
C LYS A 99 10.55 12.04 -5.72
N SER A 100 11.50 11.24 -5.24
CA SER A 100 12.17 10.21 -6.04
C SER A 100 11.25 9.02 -6.34
N GLU A 101 10.26 8.73 -5.50
CA GLU A 101 9.26 7.69 -5.70
C GLU A 101 8.16 8.15 -6.68
N GLU A 102 7.67 9.39 -6.56
CA GLU A 102 6.74 10.02 -7.52
C GLU A 102 7.33 10.16 -8.92
N GLY A 103 8.66 10.29 -9.05
CA GLY A 103 9.37 10.35 -10.34
C GLY A 103 9.39 9.03 -11.12
N VAL A 104 9.13 7.88 -10.46
CA VAL A 104 9.13 6.55 -11.10
C VAL A 104 7.72 6.15 -11.56
N GLU A 105 6.67 6.77 -11.02
CA GLU A 105 5.28 6.50 -11.42
C GLU A 105 4.88 7.13 -12.77
N ALA A 106 5.68 8.04 -13.34
CA ALA A 106 5.43 8.63 -14.65
C ALA A 106 5.83 7.73 -15.85
N THR A 107 6.45 6.57 -15.60
CA THR A 107 6.75 5.57 -16.66
C THR A 107 6.25 4.22 -16.20
N GLY A 108 5.05 3.84 -16.65
CA GLY A 108 4.39 2.60 -16.25
C GLY A 108 5.26 1.37 -16.49
N ALA A 109 5.80 0.81 -15.42
CA ALA A 109 6.17 -0.60 -15.30
C ALA A 109 6.26 -0.97 -13.82
N LEU A 110 5.40 -1.90 -13.41
CA LEU A 110 5.49 -2.64 -12.15
C LEU A 110 6.93 -3.14 -11.90
N PRO A 111 7.50 -3.00 -10.69
CA PRO A 111 8.55 -3.88 -10.23
C PRO A 111 7.89 -5.06 -9.50
N THR A 112 7.53 -6.07 -10.29
CA THR A 112 7.29 -7.43 -9.80
C THR A 112 8.62 -7.96 -9.25
N CYS A 113 8.84 -7.88 -7.94
CA CYS A 113 10.00 -8.52 -7.31
C CYS A 113 9.82 -10.04 -7.29
N SER A 114 10.27 -10.69 -8.36
CA SER A 114 10.57 -12.12 -8.40
C SER A 114 11.59 -12.40 -9.51
N THR A 115 12.87 -12.44 -9.14
CA THR A 115 13.87 -13.29 -9.82
C THR A 115 15.06 -13.51 -8.87
N PRO A 116 15.64 -14.72 -8.84
CA PRO A 116 16.62 -15.12 -7.85
C PRO A 116 17.95 -14.45 -8.17
N VAL A 117 18.47 -13.67 -7.23
CA VAL A 117 19.78 -13.04 -7.37
C VAL A 117 20.85 -14.14 -7.31
N THR A 118 21.47 -14.41 -8.44
CA THR A 118 22.69 -15.23 -8.55
C THR A 118 23.81 -14.62 -7.71
N MET A 119 24.45 -15.47 -6.92
CA MET A 119 25.18 -15.17 -5.69
C MET A 119 26.62 -14.63 -5.85
N GLU A 120 27.09 -14.25 -7.04
CA GLU A 120 28.55 -14.14 -7.26
C GLU A 120 29.12 -12.78 -7.65
N THR A 121 28.41 -11.65 -7.48
CA THR A 121 29.02 -10.34 -7.83
C THR A 121 28.63 -9.15 -6.95
N LEU A 122 28.28 -9.39 -5.68
CA LEU A 122 28.39 -8.35 -4.65
C LEU A 122 29.79 -8.44 -4.02
N SER A 123 30.67 -7.55 -4.46
CA SER A 123 32.08 -7.41 -4.07
C SER A 123 32.34 -7.75 -2.60
N SER A 124 33.34 -8.59 -2.32
CA SER A 124 33.84 -8.93 -0.97
C SER A 124 34.07 -7.70 -0.08
N VAL A 125 34.46 -6.58 -0.70
CA VAL A 125 34.65 -5.27 -0.05
C VAL A 125 33.36 -4.72 0.55
N SER A 126 32.22 -4.95 -0.09
CA SER A 126 30.90 -4.50 0.42
C SER A 126 30.45 -5.30 1.65
N MET A 127 30.71 -6.61 1.66
CA MET A 127 30.40 -7.48 2.80
C MET A 127 31.34 -7.25 3.99
N GLU A 128 32.64 -7.02 3.74
CA GLU A 128 33.60 -6.65 4.77
C GLU A 128 33.29 -5.28 5.39
N ARG A 129 32.87 -4.30 4.58
CA ARG A 129 32.43 -2.99 5.07
C ARG A 129 31.20 -3.10 5.98
N LEU A 130 30.20 -3.90 5.58
CA LEU A 130 29.01 -4.15 6.42
C LEU A 130 29.36 -4.88 7.73
N LYS A 131 30.27 -5.86 7.70
CA LYS A 131 30.77 -6.53 8.91
C LYS A 131 31.54 -5.58 9.83
N ALA A 132 32.38 -4.70 9.27
CA ALA A 132 33.10 -3.70 10.04
C ALA A 132 32.13 -2.70 10.69
N GLN A 133 31.10 -2.25 9.96
CA GLN A 133 30.05 -1.38 10.51
C GLN A 133 29.24 -2.07 11.61
N LEU A 134 28.92 -3.36 11.46
CA LEU A 134 28.24 -4.15 12.49
C LEU A 134 29.10 -4.23 13.76
N LEU A 135 30.37 -4.61 13.64
CA LEU A 135 31.30 -4.70 14.77
C LEU A 135 31.53 -3.34 15.44
N GLN A 136 31.63 -2.27 14.65
CA GLN A 136 31.72 -0.91 15.16
C GLN A 136 30.47 -0.56 15.96
N LYS A 137 29.27 -0.78 15.41
CA LYS A 137 28.01 -0.51 16.11
C LYS A 137 27.87 -1.35 17.37
N GLN A 138 28.31 -2.60 17.34
CA GLN A 138 28.32 -3.47 18.51
C GLN A 138 29.28 -2.96 19.59
N SER A 139 30.46 -2.44 19.22
CA SER A 139 31.40 -1.82 20.15
C SER A 139 30.88 -0.51 20.74
N GLU A 140 30.20 0.33 19.94
CA GLU A 140 29.55 1.56 20.38
C GLU A 140 28.42 1.26 21.38
N LEU A 141 27.64 0.21 21.14
CA LEU A 141 26.59 -0.24 22.05
C LEU A 141 27.16 -0.68 23.41
N THR A 142 28.22 -1.50 23.41
CA THR A 142 28.89 -1.89 24.66
C THR A 142 29.53 -0.72 25.40
N ALA A 143 30.06 0.28 24.68
CA ALA A 143 30.62 1.47 25.29
C ALA A 143 29.52 2.35 25.93
N MET A 144 28.36 2.44 25.28
CA MET A 144 27.19 3.15 25.81
C MET A 144 26.61 2.43 27.05
N GLU A 145 26.54 1.10 27.03
CA GLU A 145 26.13 0.30 28.19
C GLU A 145 27.06 0.55 29.39
N GLN A 146 28.37 0.51 29.19
CA GLN A 146 29.34 0.81 30.24
C GLN A 146 29.21 2.24 30.78
N ALA A 147 29.06 3.24 29.90
CA ALA A 147 28.87 4.63 30.30
C ALA A 147 27.57 4.84 31.10
N PHE A 148 26.51 4.11 30.75
CA PHE A 148 25.26 4.13 31.50
C PHE A 148 25.41 3.51 32.89
N ASP A 149 26.12 2.39 33.01
CA ASP A 149 26.42 1.78 34.31
C ASP A 149 27.29 2.67 35.20
N ASP A 150 28.29 3.34 34.62
CA ASP A 150 29.12 4.32 35.33
C ASP A 150 28.29 5.51 35.81
N TYR A 151 27.41 6.05 34.95
CA TYR A 151 26.47 7.12 35.33
C TYR A 151 25.56 6.69 36.49
N LYS A 152 25.03 5.46 36.44
CA LYS A 152 24.18 4.91 37.50
C LYS A 152 24.93 4.77 38.82
N GLN A 153 26.20 4.36 38.80
CA GLN A 153 27.04 4.28 40.00
C GLN A 153 27.34 5.67 40.58
N VAL A 154 27.69 6.64 39.75
CA VAL A 154 27.94 8.04 40.17
C VAL A 154 26.69 8.65 40.76
N SER A 155 25.53 8.48 40.11
CA SER A 155 24.24 8.97 40.61
C SER A 155 23.89 8.38 41.98
N LYS A 156 24.09 7.06 42.17
CA LYS A 156 23.88 6.40 43.45
C LYS A 156 24.82 6.94 44.54
N LYS A 157 26.09 7.20 44.20
CA LYS A 157 27.06 7.79 45.14
C LYS A 157 26.63 9.20 45.57
N HIS A 158 26.23 10.04 44.61
CA HIS A 158 25.76 11.40 44.88
C HIS A 158 24.50 11.42 45.76
N LEU A 159 23.58 10.47 45.55
CA LEU A 159 22.40 10.33 46.41
C LEU A 159 22.80 10.02 47.87
N LEU A 160 23.72 9.08 48.08
CA LEU A 160 24.21 8.71 49.41
C LEU A 160 24.95 9.87 50.10
N GLU A 161 25.71 10.67 49.35
CA GLU A 161 26.38 11.87 49.84
C GLU A 161 25.35 12.91 50.32
N LEU A 162 24.33 13.22 49.51
CA LEU A 162 23.24 14.13 49.89
C LEU A 162 22.46 13.64 51.12
N GLU A 163 22.19 12.33 51.21
CA GLU A 163 21.53 11.77 52.40
C GLU A 163 22.39 11.92 53.65
N SER A 164 23.71 11.78 53.53
CA SER A 164 24.63 11.94 54.65
C SER A 164 24.73 13.41 55.09
N GLU A 165 24.74 14.35 54.14
CA GLU A 165 24.73 15.79 54.39
C GLU A 165 23.42 16.23 55.06
N LYS A 166 22.28 15.74 54.56
CA LYS A 166 20.99 15.96 55.21
C LYS A 166 21.01 15.50 56.67
N ARG A 167 21.48 14.27 56.94
CA ARG A 167 21.58 13.75 58.32
C ARG A 167 22.51 14.59 59.20
N TYR A 168 23.57 15.17 58.62
CA TYR A 168 24.47 16.07 59.34
C TYR A 168 23.78 17.40 59.67
N LEU A 169 23.11 18.01 58.70
CA LEU A 169 22.35 19.25 58.87
C LEU A 169 21.23 19.09 59.88
N ASP A 170 20.48 17.98 59.84
CA ASP A 170 19.41 17.68 60.81
C ASP A 170 19.98 17.63 62.25
N LYS A 171 21.16 17.01 62.45
CA LYS A 171 21.83 16.99 63.76
C LYS A 171 22.30 18.38 64.20
N SER A 172 22.81 19.19 63.27
CA SER A 172 23.23 20.56 63.56
C SER A 172 22.05 21.45 63.95
N ASN A 173 20.95 21.36 63.21
CA ASN A 173 19.70 22.07 63.51
C ASN A 173 19.15 21.68 64.88
N GLN A 174 19.10 20.38 65.21
CA GLN A 174 18.68 19.93 66.53
C GLN A 174 19.57 20.50 67.65
N HIS A 175 20.88 20.61 67.42
CA HIS A 175 21.79 21.21 68.39
C HIS A 175 21.53 22.71 68.58
N LEU A 176 21.28 23.44 67.49
CA LEU A 176 20.92 24.86 67.54
C LEU A 176 19.58 25.09 68.24
N GLU A 177 18.58 24.24 68.01
CA GLU A 177 17.31 24.27 68.73
C GLU A 177 17.50 24.08 70.23
N ASN A 178 18.32 23.11 70.63
CA ASN A 178 18.63 22.87 72.05
C ASN A 178 19.32 24.08 72.70
N ILE A 179 20.26 24.73 72.00
CA ILE A 179 20.92 25.96 72.50
C ILE A 179 19.90 27.09 72.64
N LEU A 180 19.02 27.25 71.65
CA LEU A 180 18.00 28.28 71.64
C LEU A 180 16.98 28.07 72.76
N GLU A 181 16.57 26.83 73.02
CA GLU A 181 15.70 26.48 74.12
C GLU A 181 16.37 26.73 75.48
N ALA A 182 17.63 26.32 75.64
CA ALA A 182 18.41 26.61 76.85
C ALA A 182 18.56 28.11 77.10
N THR A 183 18.82 28.90 76.05
CA THR A 183 18.93 30.36 76.14
C THR A 183 17.60 30.99 76.53
N LYS A 184 16.49 30.56 75.93
CA LYS A 184 15.14 31.02 76.31
C LYS A 184 14.81 30.68 77.77
N ALA A 185 15.19 29.49 78.23
CA ALA A 185 14.99 29.09 79.63
C ALA A 185 15.81 29.98 80.58
N HIS A 186 17.07 30.27 80.23
CA HIS A 186 17.93 31.16 81.00
C HIS A 186 17.34 32.58 81.10
N THR A 187 16.93 33.17 79.98
CA THR A 187 16.33 34.51 79.98
C THR A 187 15.04 34.56 80.81
N LYS A 188 14.19 33.53 80.73
CA LYS A 188 12.99 33.43 81.60
C LYS A 188 13.36 33.39 83.07
N GLN A 189 14.41 32.66 83.42
CA GLN A 189 14.91 32.60 84.79
C GLN A 189 15.43 33.97 85.26
N GLU A 190 16.23 34.67 84.46
CA GLU A 190 16.73 36.01 84.77
C GLU A 190 15.59 37.00 84.99
N VAL A 191 14.59 37.00 84.11
CA VAL A 191 13.39 37.83 84.25
C VAL A 191 12.65 37.49 85.54
N SER A 192 12.51 36.21 85.89
CA SER A 192 11.86 35.81 87.15
C SER A 192 12.64 36.27 88.39
N GLN A 193 13.97 36.23 88.35
CA GLN A 193 14.85 36.71 89.43
C GLN A 193 14.79 38.23 89.55
N LEU A 194 14.81 38.95 88.42
CA LEU A 194 14.69 40.40 88.40
C LEU A 194 13.33 40.84 88.95
N ASN A 195 12.25 40.17 88.56
CA ASN A 195 10.91 40.41 89.11
C ASN A 195 10.85 40.16 90.62
N LYS A 196 11.54 39.12 91.12
CA LYS A 196 11.66 38.85 92.56
C LYS A 196 12.40 39.98 93.29
N ILE A 197 13.55 40.41 92.79
CA ILE A 197 14.32 41.53 93.36
C ILE A 197 13.49 42.82 93.34
N HIS A 198 12.78 43.08 92.24
CA HIS A 198 11.92 44.25 92.11
C HIS A 198 10.78 44.22 93.14
N ALA A 199 10.11 43.08 93.31
CA ALA A 199 9.08 42.90 94.32
C ALA A 199 9.63 43.07 95.76
N GLU A 200 10.82 42.53 96.06
CA GLU A 200 11.49 42.71 97.35
C GLU A 200 11.87 44.19 97.58
N THR A 201 12.35 44.88 96.55
CA THR A 201 12.71 46.31 96.61
C THR A 201 11.47 47.17 96.86
N ILE A 202 10.38 46.93 96.14
CA ILE A 202 9.09 47.59 96.39
C ILE A 202 8.66 47.32 97.83
N LYS A 203 8.74 46.07 98.31
CA LYS A 203 8.39 45.73 99.68
C LYS A 203 9.23 46.53 100.68
N ILE A 204 10.54 46.69 100.49
CA ILE A 204 11.40 47.50 101.37
C ILE A 204 10.97 48.97 101.36
N LEU A 205 10.73 49.56 100.19
CA LEU A 205 10.36 50.98 100.04
C LEU A 205 8.96 51.29 100.56
N THR A 206 8.02 50.35 100.41
CA THR A 206 6.60 50.52 100.79
C THR A 206 6.29 50.09 102.21
N THR A 207 7.18 49.34 102.88
CA THR A 207 7.03 49.00 104.29
C THR A 207 7.46 50.20 105.15
N PRO A 208 6.60 50.77 106.03
CA PRO A 208 6.94 51.95 106.81
C PRO A 208 8.11 51.68 107.77
N THR A 209 9.27 52.25 107.47
CA THR A 209 10.43 52.21 108.37
C THR A 209 10.30 53.35 109.38
N LYS A 210 10.15 53.03 110.67
CA LYS A 210 10.10 54.04 111.77
C LYS A 210 11.43 54.80 111.86
N ALA A 211 11.54 55.92 111.13
CA ALA A 211 12.62 56.88 111.29
C ALA A 211 12.32 57.81 112.48
N TYR A 212 13.07 57.64 113.57
CA TYR A 212 13.06 58.57 114.70
C TYR A 212 13.83 59.86 114.31
N ASN A 213 13.09 60.97 114.24
CA ASN A 213 13.44 62.36 114.57
C ASN A 213 14.82 62.94 114.22
N LEU A 214 14.86 63.96 113.34
CA LEU A 214 15.75 65.13 113.50
C LEU A 214 15.09 66.40 112.91
N ARG A 215 14.51 67.25 113.78
CA ARG A 215 14.11 68.64 113.45
C ARG A 215 14.85 69.57 114.42
N ASN A 216 15.92 70.20 113.93
CA ASN A 216 16.73 71.16 114.67
C ASN A 216 16.15 72.58 114.47
N ARG A 217 15.76 73.26 115.56
CA ARG A 217 15.22 74.63 115.53
C ARG A 217 15.96 75.44 116.59
N PHE A 218 16.89 76.30 116.15
CA PHE A 218 17.41 77.40 116.97
C PHE A 218 17.14 78.71 116.23
N VAL A 219 16.42 79.61 116.90
CA VAL A 219 16.11 80.98 116.49
C VAL A 219 16.87 81.90 117.45
N PRO A 220 17.71 82.84 116.98
CA PRO A 220 18.30 83.88 117.82
C PRO A 220 17.31 85.02 118.10
N LEU A 221 17.22 85.44 119.36
CA LEU A 221 16.47 86.62 119.80
C LEU A 221 17.40 87.85 119.77
N SER A 222 16.98 88.91 119.08
CA SER A 222 17.58 90.25 119.11
C SER A 222 16.89 91.14 120.16
N SER A 223 17.66 92.05 120.77
CA SER A 223 17.28 93.00 121.83
C SER A 223 16.27 94.09 121.41
N PRO A 224 15.59 94.78 122.36
CA PRO A 224 14.43 95.63 122.11
C PRO A 224 14.75 97.13 121.98
N GLU A 225 14.22 97.73 120.91
CA GLU A 225 14.07 99.16 120.66
C GLU A 225 12.80 99.72 121.36
N HIS A 226 12.99 100.79 122.14
CA HIS A 226 12.08 101.94 122.39
C HIS A 226 10.77 101.79 123.18
N LEU A 227 10.69 102.48 124.33
CA LEU A 227 9.43 103.05 124.84
C LEU A 227 9.57 104.57 125.06
N ASN A 228 8.59 105.26 124.49
CA ASN A 228 8.32 106.69 124.49
C ASN A 228 8.28 107.34 125.88
N GLY A 229 8.69 108.61 125.92
CA GLY A 229 8.48 109.52 127.04
C GLY A 229 7.13 110.26 127.01
N HIS A 230 6.77 110.83 128.16
CA HIS A 230 6.03 112.09 128.41
C HIS A 230 5.85 112.21 129.93
N GLY A 231 6.06 113.30 130.66
CA GLY A 231 6.43 114.69 130.39
C GLY A 231 6.49 115.41 131.76
N GLY A 232 6.93 116.66 131.80
CA GLY A 232 6.82 117.49 133.01
C GLY A 232 7.96 118.49 133.18
N GLU A 233 7.65 119.74 132.86
CA GLU A 233 8.45 120.96 132.90
C GLU A 233 9.22 121.19 134.21
N SER A 234 10.48 121.65 134.09
CA SER A 234 11.11 122.70 134.90
C SER A 234 12.51 122.99 134.31
N GLU A 235 12.69 124.12 133.63
CA GLU A 235 13.99 124.81 133.63
C GLU A 235 14.17 125.46 135.02
N PRO A 236 15.39 125.51 135.59
CA PRO A 236 16.51 126.23 134.99
C PRO A 236 17.91 125.61 135.25
N GLU A 237 18.93 126.34 134.76
CA GLU A 237 20.37 126.26 135.10
C GLU A 237 21.26 125.36 134.23
N ASP A 238 21.72 125.93 133.12
CA ASP A 238 23.12 126.37 132.97
C ASP A 238 24.18 125.51 133.69
N LEU A 239 24.46 124.35 133.11
CA LEU A 239 25.71 123.59 133.32
C LEU A 239 26.35 123.24 131.97
N GLU A 240 26.36 124.18 131.01
CA GLU A 240 27.45 124.24 130.04
C GLU A 240 28.68 124.80 130.74
N SER A 241 29.45 123.95 131.42
CA SER A 241 30.91 124.10 131.59
C SER A 241 31.42 123.25 132.75
N GLU A 242 31.40 121.94 132.59
CA GLU A 242 32.44 121.14 133.23
C GLU A 242 33.11 120.33 132.13
N GLN A 243 34.22 120.88 131.62
CA GLN A 243 35.11 120.15 130.73
C GLN A 243 35.56 118.92 131.51
N PRO A 244 35.24 117.68 131.05
CA PRO A 244 35.77 116.50 131.70
C PRO A 244 37.30 116.64 131.75
N PRO A 245 37.95 116.24 132.86
CA PRO A 245 39.40 116.38 133.01
C PRO A 245 40.12 115.96 131.71
N PRO A 246 41.11 116.69 131.18
CA PRO A 246 41.66 116.48 129.84
C PRO A 246 41.99 115.01 129.52
N ALA A 247 42.49 114.27 130.50
CA ALA A 247 42.78 112.85 130.41
C ALA A 247 41.55 111.96 130.15
N MET A 248 40.38 112.27 130.74
CA MET A 248 39.14 111.52 130.54
C MET A 248 38.51 111.79 129.16
N SER A 249 38.68 113.01 128.63
CA SER A 249 38.26 113.34 127.25
C SER A 249 39.14 112.68 126.21
N GLU A 250 40.46 112.64 126.43
CA GLU A 250 41.43 111.95 125.55
C GLU A 250 41.14 110.44 125.52
N LEU A 251 40.93 109.79 126.67
CA LEU A 251 40.56 108.37 126.75
C LEU A 251 39.23 108.04 126.04
N ALA A 252 38.22 108.91 126.14
CA ALA A 252 36.95 108.72 125.44
C ALA A 252 37.10 108.88 123.92
N CYS A 253 37.90 109.87 123.47
CA CYS A 253 38.23 110.03 122.06
C CYS A 253 39.04 108.84 121.52
N GLU A 254 40.02 108.34 122.27
CA GLU A 254 40.80 107.14 121.91
C GLU A 254 39.91 105.90 121.78
N ALA A 255 39.00 105.66 122.74
CA ALA A 255 38.04 104.55 122.67
C ALA A 255 37.13 104.62 121.43
N LEU A 256 36.58 105.81 121.13
CA LEU A 256 35.75 106.02 119.93
C LEU A 256 36.56 105.84 118.64
N THR A 257 37.82 106.28 118.60
CA THR A 257 38.69 106.06 117.42
C THR A 257 39.03 104.59 117.22
N GLU A 258 39.25 103.84 118.30
CA GLU A 258 39.51 102.40 118.22
C GLU A 258 38.25 101.62 117.82
N GLU A 259 37.06 101.99 118.31
CA GLU A 259 35.78 101.43 117.84
C GLU A 259 35.52 101.74 116.36
N LEU A 260 35.78 102.97 115.90
CA LEU A 260 35.68 103.33 114.48
C LEU A 260 36.67 102.55 113.63
N LYS A 261 37.91 102.37 114.10
CA LYS A 261 38.92 101.57 113.43
C LYS A 261 38.51 100.09 113.37
N GLN A 262 38.00 99.52 114.45
CA GLN A 262 37.47 98.16 114.47
C GLN A 262 36.28 98.00 113.53
N MET A 263 35.35 98.96 113.48
CA MET A 263 34.24 98.99 112.54
C MET A 263 34.73 99.09 111.09
N GLN A 264 35.77 99.89 110.82
CA GLN A 264 36.37 100.02 109.49
C GLN A 264 37.10 98.73 109.06
N GLU A 265 37.80 98.06 109.99
CA GLU A 265 38.38 96.75 109.76
C GLU A 265 37.30 95.68 109.52
N GLN A 266 36.20 95.70 110.27
CA GLN A 266 35.07 94.80 110.04
C GLN A 266 34.40 95.08 108.68
N MET A 267 34.22 96.34 108.32
CA MET A 267 33.66 96.76 107.03
C MET A 267 34.54 96.33 105.85
N THR A 268 35.87 96.47 105.97
CA THR A 268 36.81 96.02 104.92
C THR A 268 36.85 94.49 104.80
N ARG A 269 36.77 93.76 105.92
CA ARG A 269 36.63 92.28 105.92
C ARG A 269 35.33 91.83 105.25
N LEU A 270 34.19 92.42 105.62
CA LEU A 270 32.90 92.13 104.99
C LEU A 270 32.90 92.49 103.50
N LYS A 271 33.49 93.63 103.12
CA LYS A 271 33.61 94.04 101.72
C LYS A 271 34.41 93.04 100.89
N SER A 272 35.56 92.58 101.40
CA SER A 272 36.36 91.55 100.74
C SER A 272 35.61 90.22 100.61
N GLN A 273 34.82 89.83 101.61
CA GLN A 273 34.00 88.62 101.55
C GLN A 273 32.90 88.76 100.48
N VAL A 274 32.23 89.90 100.41
CA VAL A 274 31.24 90.19 99.37
C VAL A 274 31.88 90.13 97.98
N ASP A 275 33.05 90.75 97.79
CA ASP A 275 33.74 90.74 96.49
C ASP A 275 34.17 89.30 96.07
N GLU A 276 34.58 88.47 97.03
CA GLU A 276 34.92 87.06 96.81
C GLU A 276 33.68 86.24 96.45
N GLU A 277 32.56 86.42 97.17
CA GLU A 277 31.29 85.75 96.87
C GLU A 277 30.71 86.22 95.53
N GLU A 278 30.83 87.49 95.17
CA GLU A 278 30.48 87.99 93.84
C GLU A 278 31.33 87.36 92.73
N ALA A 279 32.64 87.17 92.97
CA ALA A 279 33.52 86.50 92.02
C ALA A 279 33.17 85.00 91.88
N LYS A 280 32.81 84.32 92.97
CA LYS A 280 32.29 82.94 92.95
C LYS A 280 30.97 82.86 92.18
N ASN A 281 30.05 83.81 92.41
CA ASN A 281 28.76 83.86 91.72
C ASN A 281 28.94 84.05 90.20
N ARG A 282 29.81 84.98 89.77
CA ARG A 282 30.15 85.14 88.33
C ARG A 282 30.69 83.86 87.70
N LYS A 283 31.55 83.11 88.40
CA LYS A 283 32.07 81.81 87.92
C LYS A 283 30.98 80.75 87.83
N LEU A 284 30.09 80.67 88.81
CA LEU A 284 28.97 79.74 88.80
C LEU A 284 28.00 80.05 87.65
N LEU A 285 27.67 81.33 87.41
CA LEU A 285 26.85 81.73 86.28
C LEU A 285 27.46 81.32 84.94
N GLN A 286 28.77 81.50 84.75
CA GLN A 286 29.46 81.04 83.54
C GLN A 286 29.40 79.52 83.37
N GLN A 287 29.53 78.76 84.47
CA GLN A 287 29.39 77.30 84.45
C GLN A 287 27.95 76.87 84.12
N ILE A 288 26.94 77.55 84.68
CA ILE A 288 25.53 77.32 84.38
C ILE A 288 25.27 77.55 82.89
N SER A 289 25.69 78.69 82.33
CA SER A 289 25.50 78.97 80.90
C SER A 289 26.18 77.94 79.99
N LYS A 290 27.36 77.44 80.38
CA LYS A 290 28.05 76.38 79.63
C LYS A 290 27.29 75.05 79.68
N LEU A 291 26.74 74.68 80.84
CA LEU A 291 25.94 73.47 80.99
C LEU A 291 24.61 73.58 80.23
N GLU A 292 23.97 74.75 80.24
CA GLU A 292 22.75 75.01 79.47
C GLU A 292 22.98 74.85 77.96
N GLU A 293 24.08 75.37 77.42
CA GLU A 293 24.44 75.17 76.01
C GLU A 293 24.72 73.69 75.70
N GLN A 294 25.41 72.97 76.59
CA GLN A 294 25.64 71.54 76.44
C GLN A 294 24.33 70.73 76.45
N VAL A 295 23.38 71.09 77.31
CA VAL A 295 22.04 70.47 77.32
C VAL A 295 21.26 70.83 76.05
N SER A 296 21.31 72.08 75.59
CA SER A 296 20.64 72.50 74.35
C SER A 296 21.19 71.76 73.12
N THR A 297 22.51 71.67 72.99
CA THR A 297 23.16 70.95 71.89
C THR A 297 22.90 69.44 71.94
N ALA A 298 22.96 68.84 73.13
CA ALA A 298 22.63 67.42 73.30
C ALA A 298 21.16 67.13 72.97
N THR A 299 20.23 67.99 73.41
CA THR A 299 18.81 67.84 73.10
C THR A 299 18.54 67.98 71.60
N GLU A 300 19.08 68.99 70.93
CA GLU A 300 19.01 69.13 69.47
C GLU A 300 19.59 67.92 68.73
N GLN A 301 20.72 67.37 69.21
CA GLN A 301 21.31 66.18 68.60
C GLN A 301 20.40 64.96 68.77
N THR A 302 19.78 64.78 69.94
CA THR A 302 18.83 63.70 70.16
C THR A 302 17.54 63.84 69.35
N THR A 303 17.06 65.07 69.11
CA THR A 303 15.88 65.28 68.26
C THR A 303 16.20 64.99 66.80
N ARG A 304 17.36 65.43 66.29
CA ARG A 304 17.79 65.14 64.92
C ARG A 304 17.94 63.63 64.68
N THR A 305 18.59 62.90 65.60
CA THR A 305 18.71 61.44 65.46
C THR A 305 17.35 60.73 65.55
N ALA A 306 16.44 61.20 66.40
CA ALA A 306 15.08 60.66 66.48
C ALA A 306 14.28 60.88 65.17
N GLU A 307 14.43 62.03 64.53
CA GLU A 307 13.84 62.34 63.22
C GLU A 307 14.39 61.43 62.12
N ASP A 308 15.72 61.27 62.04
CA ASP A 308 16.36 60.36 61.07
C ASP A 308 15.85 58.92 61.21
N PHE A 309 15.80 58.40 62.45
CA PHE A 309 15.24 57.07 62.71
C PHE A 309 13.74 56.98 62.42
N SER A 310 12.98 58.07 62.54
CA SER A 310 11.56 58.09 62.17
C SER A 310 11.38 58.01 60.64
N ALA A 311 12.20 58.74 59.89
CA ALA A 311 12.19 58.73 58.43
C ALA A 311 12.59 57.36 57.89
N GLU A 312 13.68 56.77 58.41
CA GLU A 312 14.12 55.43 58.04
C GLU A 312 13.04 54.38 58.31
N ARG A 313 12.41 54.40 59.50
CA ARG A 313 11.29 53.51 59.82
C ARG A 313 10.13 53.66 58.84
N SER A 314 9.77 54.90 58.47
CA SER A 314 8.68 55.14 57.51
C SER A 314 9.01 54.62 56.11
N SER A 315 10.25 54.80 55.65
CA SER A 315 10.74 54.28 54.36
C SER A 315 10.70 52.75 54.32
N LEU A 316 11.19 52.09 55.37
CA LEU A 316 11.19 50.63 55.48
C LEU A 316 9.76 50.07 55.52
N MET A 317 8.82 50.74 56.20
CA MET A 317 7.42 50.34 56.21
C MET A 317 6.77 50.43 54.83
N GLU A 318 7.10 51.46 54.05
CA GLU A 318 6.61 51.62 52.68
C GLU A 318 7.18 50.55 51.73
N GLU A 319 8.48 50.23 51.86
CA GLU A 319 9.10 49.13 51.12
C GLU A 319 8.49 47.78 51.50
N GLN A 320 8.26 47.54 52.79
CA GLN A 320 7.60 46.33 53.27
C GLN A 320 6.21 46.18 52.66
N LYS A 321 5.43 47.27 52.59
CA LYS A 321 4.11 47.26 51.99
C LYS A 321 4.16 46.94 50.49
N LYS A 322 5.08 47.56 49.75
CA LYS A 322 5.29 47.27 48.30
C LYS A 322 5.68 45.82 48.07
N LEU A 323 6.59 45.28 48.87
CA LEU A 323 6.98 43.87 48.78
C LEU A 323 5.79 42.95 49.10
N GLN A 324 4.96 43.27 50.08
CA GLN A 324 3.74 42.50 50.38
C GLN A 324 2.73 42.54 49.22
N GLU A 325 2.55 43.69 48.57
CA GLU A 325 1.68 43.81 47.39
C GLU A 325 2.22 42.99 46.21
N ASN A 326 3.54 43.03 45.97
CA ASN A 326 4.19 42.22 44.94
C ASN A 326 4.06 40.72 45.21
N VAL A 327 4.26 40.28 46.46
CA VAL A 327 4.07 38.87 46.85
C VAL A 327 2.63 38.44 46.57
N ARG A 328 1.63 39.23 46.95
CA ARG A 328 0.22 38.91 46.67
C ARG A 328 -0.08 38.83 45.17
N ALA A 329 0.49 39.73 44.37
CA ALA A 329 0.30 39.71 42.92
C ALA A 329 0.92 38.45 42.30
N LEU A 330 2.13 38.07 42.72
CA LEU A 330 2.78 36.85 42.26
C LEU A 330 2.05 35.58 42.71
N GLU A 331 1.52 35.55 43.93
CA GLU A 331 0.68 34.46 44.42
C GLU A 331 -0.59 34.32 43.56
N GLN A 332 -1.24 35.43 43.21
CA GLN A 332 -2.40 35.43 42.34
C GLN A 332 -2.04 34.89 40.94
N GLN A 333 -0.98 35.40 40.31
CA GLN A 333 -0.51 34.91 39.01
C GLN A 333 -0.20 33.41 39.04
N LEU A 334 0.47 32.95 40.10
CA LEU A 334 0.76 31.52 40.27
C LEU A 334 -0.52 30.67 40.36
N THR A 335 -1.56 31.17 41.03
CA THR A 335 -2.85 30.46 41.09
C THR A 335 -3.58 30.45 39.75
N GLU A 336 -3.54 31.54 38.99
CA GLU A 336 -4.14 31.65 37.65
C GLU A 336 -3.44 30.70 36.67
N GLU A 337 -2.10 30.69 36.65
CA GLU A 337 -1.31 29.78 35.83
C GLU A 337 -1.55 28.31 36.20
N ARG A 338 -1.70 27.99 37.50
CA ARG A 338 -2.04 26.63 37.93
C ARG A 338 -3.42 26.20 37.44
N ALA A 339 -4.40 27.10 37.45
CA ALA A 339 -5.74 26.82 36.95
C ALA A 339 -5.73 26.63 35.43
N ALA A 340 -5.02 27.49 34.69
CA ALA A 340 -4.85 27.35 33.25
C ALA A 340 -4.16 26.02 32.89
N ALA A 341 -3.11 25.63 33.63
CA ALA A 341 -2.43 24.36 33.42
C ALA A 341 -3.33 23.14 33.70
N GLU A 342 -4.30 23.23 34.63
CA GLU A 342 -5.27 22.16 34.87
C GLU A 342 -6.25 22.02 33.72
N VAL A 343 -6.74 23.14 33.17
CA VAL A 343 -7.59 23.12 31.96
C VAL A 343 -6.85 22.48 30.80
N LEU A 344 -5.61 22.90 30.53
CA LEU A 344 -4.78 22.29 29.47
C LEU A 344 -4.54 20.80 29.70
N ARG A 345 -4.32 20.36 30.95
CA ARG A 345 -4.22 18.93 31.27
C ARG A 345 -5.49 18.17 30.92
N SER A 346 -6.67 18.74 31.21
CA SER A 346 -7.95 18.12 30.87
C SER A 346 -8.18 18.04 29.35
N GLU A 347 -7.85 19.10 28.61
CA GLU A 347 -7.95 19.11 27.15
C GLU A 347 -7.01 18.08 26.49
N VAL A 348 -5.78 17.92 27.01
CA VAL A 348 -4.85 16.88 26.55
C VAL A 348 -5.41 15.47 26.82
N CYS A 349 -6.09 15.26 27.96
CA CYS A 349 -6.77 14.00 28.24
C CYS A 349 -7.91 13.74 27.25
N ASP A 350 -8.74 14.73 26.96
CA ASP A 350 -9.84 14.61 26.00
C ASP A 350 -9.34 14.33 24.59
N LEU A 351 -8.32 15.07 24.13
CA LEU A 351 -7.68 14.83 22.83
C LEU A 351 -7.11 13.41 22.72
N ARG A 352 -6.52 12.89 23.80
CA ARG A 352 -6.02 11.51 23.84
C ARG A 352 -7.14 10.50 23.66
N VAL A 353 -8.29 10.70 24.30
CA VAL A 353 -9.47 9.83 24.15
C VAL A 353 -9.99 9.89 22.72
N VAL A 354 -10.08 11.09 22.13
CA VAL A 354 -10.51 11.26 20.73
C VAL A 354 -9.56 10.53 19.79
N LEU A 355 -8.25 10.72 19.93
CA LEU A 355 -7.24 10.04 19.10
C LEU A 355 -7.35 8.51 19.22
N GLN A 356 -7.44 7.97 20.43
CA GLN A 356 -7.63 6.53 20.63
C GLN A 356 -8.92 6.01 19.99
N SER A 357 -10.00 6.80 20.01
CA SER A 357 -11.25 6.43 19.36
C SER A 357 -11.12 6.44 17.84
N SER A 358 -10.40 7.40 17.26
CA SER A 358 -10.10 7.48 15.83
C SER A 358 -9.22 6.31 15.38
N ASP A 359 -8.18 5.97 16.16
CA ASP A 359 -7.33 4.80 15.87
C ASP A 359 -8.15 3.51 15.86
N LYS A 360 -9.08 3.36 16.82
CA LYS A 360 -10.00 2.21 16.84
C LYS A 360 -10.90 2.17 15.61
N GLN A 361 -11.43 3.32 15.16
CA GLN A 361 -12.25 3.40 13.95
C GLN A 361 -11.44 3.07 12.70
N LEU A 362 -10.19 3.54 12.59
CA LEU A 362 -9.29 3.20 11.49
C LEU A 362 -8.98 1.71 11.44
N GLU A 363 -8.74 1.10 12.61
CA GLU A 363 -8.51 -0.34 12.73
C GLU A 363 -9.75 -1.16 12.35
N GLU A 364 -10.96 -0.71 12.70
CA GLU A 364 -12.20 -1.35 12.27
C GLU A 364 -12.38 -1.24 10.74
N ALA A 365 -12.14 -0.06 10.17
CA ALA A 365 -12.22 0.17 8.73
C ALA A 365 -11.19 -0.67 7.95
N ARG A 366 -9.96 -0.81 8.45
CA ARG A 366 -8.94 -1.70 7.87
C ARG A 366 -9.39 -3.16 7.87
N ARG A 367 -9.96 -3.64 8.99
CA ARG A 367 -10.51 -5.00 9.06
C ARG A 367 -11.66 -5.20 8.07
N GLU A 368 -12.53 -4.21 7.91
CA GLU A 368 -13.62 -4.31 6.94
C GLU A 368 -13.10 -4.35 5.50
N GLN A 369 -12.13 -3.49 5.16
CA GLN A 369 -11.44 -3.54 3.87
C GLN A 369 -10.80 -4.92 3.60
N GLU A 370 -10.17 -5.54 4.60
CA GLU A 370 -9.61 -6.89 4.48
C GLU A 370 -10.70 -7.95 4.25
N ARG A 371 -11.86 -7.83 4.93
CA ARG A 371 -13.01 -8.72 4.71
C ARG A 371 -13.59 -8.56 3.30
N GLU A 372 -13.77 -7.33 2.84
CA GLU A 372 -14.24 -7.05 1.48
C GLU A 372 -13.25 -7.59 0.44
N ASN A 373 -11.95 -7.36 0.63
CA ASN A 373 -10.92 -7.85 -0.29
C ASN A 373 -10.85 -9.38 -0.33
N THR A 374 -10.98 -10.05 0.82
CA THR A 374 -11.06 -11.52 0.86
C THR A 374 -12.33 -12.04 0.20
N GLN A 375 -13.48 -11.38 0.38
CA GLN A 375 -14.71 -11.72 -0.33
C GLN A 375 -14.59 -11.53 -1.85
N LEU A 376 -14.03 -10.42 -2.30
CA LEU A 376 -13.79 -10.14 -3.71
C LEU A 376 -12.81 -11.13 -4.32
N SER A 377 -11.72 -11.46 -3.62
CA SER A 377 -10.75 -12.48 -4.03
C SER A 377 -11.40 -13.86 -4.18
N ASN A 378 -12.22 -14.27 -3.20
CA ASN A 378 -12.96 -15.53 -3.28
C ASN A 378 -13.96 -15.54 -4.44
N SER A 379 -14.68 -14.43 -4.65
CA SER A 379 -15.59 -14.26 -5.79
C SER A 379 -14.84 -14.35 -7.12
N LEU A 380 -13.69 -13.67 -7.24
CA LEU A 380 -12.86 -13.69 -8.44
C LEU A 380 -12.39 -15.12 -8.75
N ILE A 381 -11.85 -15.83 -7.76
CA ILE A 381 -11.43 -17.23 -7.91
C ILE A 381 -12.61 -18.09 -8.36
N SER A 382 -13.79 -17.93 -7.73
CA SER A 382 -15.00 -18.68 -8.13
C SER A 382 -15.40 -18.39 -9.58
N THR A 383 -15.39 -17.12 -10.00
CA THR A 383 -15.71 -16.75 -11.39
C THR A 383 -14.67 -17.26 -12.39
N GLN A 384 -13.39 -17.26 -12.02
CA GLN A 384 -12.32 -17.81 -12.85
C GLN A 384 -12.49 -19.32 -13.04
N LEU A 385 -12.81 -20.05 -11.97
CA LEU A 385 -13.10 -21.48 -12.06
C LEU A 385 -14.33 -21.78 -12.94
N GLN A 386 -15.37 -20.95 -12.87
CA GLN A 386 -16.52 -21.08 -13.78
C GLN A 386 -16.14 -20.80 -15.23
N LEU A 387 -15.30 -19.80 -15.49
CA LEU A 387 -14.80 -19.50 -16.82
C LEU A 387 -13.97 -20.66 -17.37
N ASP A 388 -13.07 -21.24 -16.58
CA ASP A 388 -12.26 -22.39 -16.96
C ASP A 388 -13.14 -23.61 -17.27
N LYS A 389 -14.21 -23.82 -16.49
CA LYS A 389 -15.19 -24.87 -16.79
C LYS A 389 -15.85 -24.67 -18.15
N VAL A 390 -16.34 -23.46 -18.46
CA VAL A 390 -16.96 -23.15 -19.76
C VAL A 390 -15.96 -23.29 -20.90
N ARG A 391 -14.69 -22.91 -20.70
CA ARG A 391 -13.62 -23.11 -21.68
C ARG A 391 -13.40 -24.59 -21.99
N LEU A 392 -13.36 -25.45 -20.97
CA LEU A 392 -13.23 -26.90 -21.15
C LEU A 392 -14.46 -27.49 -21.88
N GLU A 393 -15.68 -27.08 -21.51
CA GLU A 393 -16.91 -27.49 -22.19
C GLU A 393 -16.89 -27.06 -23.68
N TRP A 394 -16.36 -25.87 -23.98
CA TRP A 394 -16.18 -25.39 -25.36
C TRP A 394 -15.15 -26.20 -26.15
N GLU A 395 -14.00 -26.52 -25.54
CA GLU A 395 -12.97 -27.38 -26.16
C GLU A 395 -13.51 -28.78 -26.48
N GLU A 396 -14.29 -29.36 -25.56
CA GLU A 396 -14.95 -30.64 -25.78
C GLU A 396 -15.94 -30.59 -26.96
N LEU A 397 -16.76 -29.53 -27.04
CA LEU A 397 -17.67 -29.32 -28.17
C LEU A 397 -16.94 -29.14 -29.50
N GLN A 398 -15.79 -28.45 -29.52
CA GLN A 398 -14.96 -28.34 -30.72
C GLN A 398 -14.42 -29.70 -31.17
N GLU A 399 -13.97 -30.54 -30.23
CA GLU A 399 -13.48 -31.87 -30.57
C GLU A 399 -14.61 -32.76 -31.10
N GLN A 400 -15.79 -32.72 -30.47
CA GLN A 400 -16.98 -33.41 -30.99
C GLN A 400 -17.35 -32.94 -32.40
N GLN A 401 -17.30 -31.64 -32.66
CA GLN A 401 -17.53 -31.09 -33.99
C GLN A 401 -16.51 -31.62 -35.01
N ARG A 402 -15.23 -31.69 -34.63
CA ARG A 402 -14.16 -32.23 -35.48
C ARG A 402 -14.42 -33.70 -35.82
N VAL A 403 -14.71 -34.52 -34.82
CA VAL A 403 -15.03 -35.94 -34.99
C VAL A 403 -16.25 -36.13 -35.90
N LEU A 404 -17.30 -35.32 -35.72
CA LEU A 404 -18.48 -35.36 -36.59
C LEU A 404 -18.15 -34.96 -38.03
N GLN A 405 -17.30 -33.96 -38.22
CA GLN A 405 -16.84 -33.54 -39.55
C GLN A 405 -16.04 -34.64 -40.23
N ASP A 406 -15.10 -35.27 -39.52
CA ASP A 406 -14.30 -36.39 -40.04
C ASP A 406 -15.19 -37.59 -40.41
N ALA A 407 -16.21 -37.89 -39.61
CA ALA A 407 -17.19 -38.92 -39.91
C ALA A 407 -18.05 -38.58 -41.13
N PHE A 408 -18.47 -37.32 -41.28
CA PHE A 408 -19.19 -36.85 -42.47
C PHE A 408 -18.33 -36.95 -43.73
N ASP A 409 -17.07 -36.52 -43.67
CA ASP A 409 -16.14 -36.58 -44.81
C ASP A 409 -15.86 -38.04 -45.21
N THR A 410 -15.72 -38.93 -44.21
CA THR A 410 -15.59 -40.38 -44.43
C THR A 410 -16.83 -40.94 -45.13
N LEU A 411 -18.03 -40.66 -44.62
CA LEU A 411 -19.28 -41.13 -45.22
C LEU A 411 -19.47 -40.57 -46.64
N GLN A 412 -19.08 -39.32 -46.87
CA GLN A 412 -19.13 -38.72 -48.20
C GLN A 412 -18.16 -39.43 -49.17
N ALA A 413 -16.96 -39.79 -48.71
CA ALA A 413 -16.00 -40.56 -49.50
C ALA A 413 -16.52 -41.97 -49.81
N GLU A 414 -17.12 -42.66 -48.83
CA GLU A 414 -17.76 -43.96 -49.02
C GLU A 414 -18.91 -43.88 -50.03
N PHE A 415 -19.79 -42.89 -49.92
CA PHE A 415 -20.90 -42.69 -50.86
C PHE A 415 -20.41 -42.42 -52.29
N LYS A 416 -19.35 -41.61 -52.45
CA LYS A 416 -18.72 -41.38 -53.77
C LYS A 416 -18.13 -42.68 -54.32
N PHE A 417 -17.42 -43.44 -53.50
CA PHE A 417 -16.86 -44.72 -53.90
C PHE A 417 -17.93 -45.72 -54.34
N GLU A 418 -19.03 -45.85 -53.59
CA GLU A 418 -20.17 -46.70 -53.98
C GLU A 418 -20.80 -46.21 -55.29
N ALA A 419 -21.02 -44.90 -55.44
CA ALA A 419 -21.58 -44.33 -56.67
C ALA A 419 -20.68 -44.62 -57.89
N ASP A 420 -19.37 -44.43 -57.75
CA ASP A 420 -18.38 -44.73 -58.79
C ASP A 420 -18.36 -46.24 -59.11
N GLN A 421 -18.47 -47.11 -58.10
CA GLN A 421 -18.55 -48.56 -58.30
C GLN A 421 -19.82 -48.95 -59.08
N TYR A 422 -20.99 -48.42 -58.72
CA TYR A 422 -22.22 -48.67 -59.46
C TYR A 422 -22.17 -48.12 -60.88
N HIS A 423 -21.54 -46.95 -61.07
CA HIS A 423 -21.33 -46.36 -62.38
C HIS A 423 -20.46 -47.28 -63.25
N GLN A 424 -19.33 -47.75 -62.73
CA GLN A 424 -18.45 -48.68 -63.44
C GLN A 424 -19.18 -50.00 -63.80
N GLN A 425 -19.96 -50.58 -62.87
CA GLN A 425 -20.76 -51.77 -63.16
C GLN A 425 -21.80 -51.52 -64.26
N LEU A 426 -22.43 -50.35 -64.27
CA LEU A 426 -23.40 -49.98 -65.29
C LEU A 426 -22.71 -49.80 -66.66
N GLU A 427 -21.54 -49.16 -66.70
CA GLU A 427 -20.74 -49.03 -67.92
C GLU A 427 -20.30 -50.41 -68.46
N GLU A 428 -19.83 -51.30 -67.60
CA GLU A 428 -19.48 -52.68 -67.97
C GLU A 428 -20.68 -53.44 -68.54
N LYS A 429 -21.84 -53.38 -67.88
CA LYS A 429 -23.08 -53.99 -68.37
C LYS A 429 -23.56 -53.39 -69.68
N THR A 430 -23.40 -52.07 -69.84
CA THR A 430 -23.71 -51.38 -71.08
C THR A 430 -22.78 -51.85 -72.20
N ARG A 431 -21.47 -51.97 -71.93
CA ARG A 431 -20.48 -52.50 -72.89
C ARG A 431 -20.82 -53.93 -73.28
N GLU A 432 -21.05 -54.82 -72.31
CA GLU A 432 -21.48 -56.21 -72.57
C GLU A 432 -22.75 -56.25 -73.44
N HIS A 433 -23.76 -55.44 -73.12
CA HIS A 433 -24.97 -55.34 -73.91
C HIS A 433 -24.69 -54.84 -75.34
N THR A 434 -23.83 -53.83 -75.50
CA THR A 434 -23.44 -53.35 -76.84
C THR A 434 -22.70 -54.42 -77.64
N GLU A 435 -21.80 -55.19 -77.01
CA GLU A 435 -21.08 -56.30 -77.65
C GLU A 435 -22.03 -57.43 -78.07
N GLN A 436 -22.98 -57.79 -77.20
CA GLN A 436 -24.03 -58.74 -77.54
C GLN A 436 -24.91 -58.22 -78.68
N HIS A 437 -25.26 -56.94 -78.66
CA HIS A 437 -26.06 -56.31 -79.71
C HIS A 437 -25.33 -56.28 -81.05
N THR A 438 -24.02 -55.97 -81.06
CA THR A 438 -23.20 -56.06 -82.29
C THR A 438 -23.13 -57.49 -82.79
N HIS A 439 -22.94 -58.47 -81.90
CA HIS A 439 -22.90 -59.89 -82.29
C HIS A 439 -24.25 -60.38 -82.86
N ILE A 440 -25.37 -59.97 -82.25
CA ILE A 440 -26.71 -60.23 -82.80
C ILE A 440 -26.86 -59.57 -84.17
N THR A 441 -26.40 -58.34 -84.34
CA THR A 441 -26.46 -57.62 -85.62
C THR A 441 -25.64 -58.32 -86.70
N GLU A 442 -24.43 -58.80 -86.38
CA GLU A 442 -23.60 -59.62 -87.26
C GLU A 442 -24.32 -60.91 -87.67
N LEU A 443 -24.91 -61.65 -86.72
CA LEU A 443 -25.69 -62.85 -87.00
C LEU A 443 -26.92 -62.57 -87.87
N VAL A 444 -27.60 -61.45 -87.66
CA VAL A 444 -28.71 -61.02 -88.52
C VAL A 444 -28.21 -60.74 -89.93
N ASN A 445 -27.06 -60.08 -90.08
CA ASN A 445 -26.46 -59.81 -91.39
C ASN A 445 -26.02 -61.09 -92.09
N THR A 446 -25.42 -62.07 -91.39
CA THR A 446 -25.06 -63.37 -91.99
C THR A 446 -26.29 -64.15 -92.41
N LEU A 447 -27.33 -64.20 -91.56
CA LEU A 447 -28.61 -64.81 -91.91
C LEU A 447 -29.29 -64.12 -93.10
N GLN A 448 -29.19 -62.79 -93.19
CA GLN A 448 -29.69 -62.02 -94.33
C GLN A 448 -28.92 -62.37 -95.61
N ALA A 449 -27.60 -62.46 -95.55
CA ALA A 449 -26.76 -62.90 -96.67
C ALA A 449 -27.08 -64.35 -97.09
N GLU A 450 -27.32 -65.26 -96.14
CA GLU A 450 -27.77 -66.62 -96.44
C GLU A 450 -29.16 -66.64 -97.08
N ARG A 451 -30.10 -65.81 -96.61
CA ARG A 451 -31.42 -65.66 -97.25
C ARG A 451 -31.30 -65.15 -98.68
N GLU A 452 -30.43 -64.19 -98.93
CA GLU A 452 -30.13 -63.68 -100.26
C GLU A 452 -29.51 -64.76 -101.15
N LEU A 453 -28.59 -65.58 -100.61
CA LEU A 453 -28.03 -66.75 -101.30
C LEU A 453 -29.11 -67.79 -101.64
N ILE A 454 -29.97 -68.15 -100.68
CA ILE A 454 -31.09 -69.08 -100.87
C ILE A 454 -32.07 -68.53 -101.92
N SER A 455 -32.38 -67.24 -101.88
CA SER A 455 -33.22 -66.59 -102.88
C SER A 455 -32.59 -66.69 -104.28
N THR A 456 -31.29 -66.43 -104.38
CA THR A 456 -30.51 -66.54 -105.62
C THR A 456 -30.52 -67.98 -106.15
N LEU A 457 -30.19 -68.97 -105.31
CA LEU A 457 -30.24 -70.39 -105.65
C LEU A 457 -31.63 -70.83 -106.09
N ARG A 458 -32.68 -70.37 -105.38
CA ARG A 458 -34.08 -70.67 -105.75
C ARG A 458 -34.44 -70.08 -107.12
N SER A 459 -33.96 -68.88 -107.44
CA SER A 459 -34.15 -68.27 -108.76
C SER A 459 -33.40 -69.03 -109.88
N GLN A 460 -32.17 -69.49 -109.61
CA GLN A 460 -31.39 -70.33 -110.53
C GLN A 460 -32.09 -71.67 -110.79
N LEU A 461 -32.56 -72.35 -109.74
CA LEU A 461 -33.32 -73.60 -109.85
C LEU A 461 -34.60 -73.45 -110.69
N LYS A 462 -35.27 -72.29 -110.58
CA LYS A 462 -36.45 -71.99 -111.39
C LYS A 462 -36.08 -71.81 -112.87
N ALA A 463 -35.01 -71.08 -113.16
CA ALA A 463 -34.49 -70.91 -114.52
C ALA A 463 -34.04 -72.24 -115.15
N ASP A 464 -33.35 -73.10 -114.39
CA ASP A 464 -32.93 -74.42 -114.86
C ASP A 464 -34.12 -75.33 -115.20
N ARG A 465 -35.17 -75.31 -114.37
CA ARG A 465 -36.45 -76.02 -114.64
C ARG A 465 -37.12 -75.53 -115.91
N GLU A 466 -37.20 -74.21 -116.09
CA GLU A 466 -37.80 -73.61 -117.29
C GLU A 466 -36.99 -73.96 -118.54
N ASN A 467 -35.64 -73.95 -118.46
CA ASN A 467 -34.75 -74.34 -119.55
C ASN A 467 -34.86 -75.84 -119.91
N THR A 468 -34.93 -76.74 -118.93
CA THR A 468 -35.11 -78.18 -119.19
C THR A 468 -36.48 -78.47 -119.78
N SER A 469 -37.54 -77.87 -119.24
CA SER A 469 -38.90 -78.03 -119.75
C SER A 469 -39.05 -77.53 -121.19
N ASN A 470 -38.42 -76.41 -121.55
CA ASN A 470 -38.49 -75.86 -122.91
C ASN A 470 -37.72 -76.74 -123.92
N ARG A 471 -36.60 -77.35 -123.48
CA ARG A 471 -35.85 -78.31 -124.31
C ARG A 471 -36.64 -79.60 -124.57
N GLU A 472 -37.29 -80.14 -123.54
CA GLU A 472 -38.14 -81.33 -123.67
C GLU A 472 -39.38 -81.05 -124.54
N LEU A 473 -39.99 -79.86 -124.43
CA LEU A 473 -41.13 -79.47 -125.24
C LEU A 473 -40.77 -79.33 -126.73
N LEU A 474 -39.61 -78.73 -127.03
CA LEU A 474 -39.09 -78.63 -128.40
C LEU A 474 -38.83 -80.01 -129.02
N GLN A 475 -38.24 -80.92 -128.25
CA GLN A 475 -37.97 -82.28 -128.69
C GLN A 475 -39.26 -83.06 -129.04
N ALA A 476 -40.32 -82.91 -128.22
CA ALA A 476 -41.61 -83.55 -128.48
C ALA A 476 -42.32 -82.99 -129.73
N VAL A 477 -42.15 -81.70 -130.05
CA VAL A 477 -42.72 -81.08 -131.27
C VAL A 477 -42.05 -81.63 -132.53
N GLU A 478 -40.75 -81.87 -132.49
CA GLU A 478 -39.96 -82.35 -133.61
C GLU A 478 -40.28 -83.82 -133.96
N GLU A 479 -40.44 -84.67 -132.94
CA GLU A 479 -40.88 -86.07 -133.09
C GLU A 479 -42.30 -86.18 -133.69
N ASN A 480 -43.21 -85.29 -133.32
CA ASN A 480 -44.57 -85.25 -133.86
C ASN A 480 -44.60 -84.87 -135.36
N SER A 481 -43.64 -84.04 -135.81
CA SER A 481 -43.51 -83.66 -137.22
C SER A 481 -43.08 -84.84 -138.09
N LEU A 482 -42.19 -85.68 -137.58
CA LEU A 482 -41.68 -86.88 -138.28
C LEU A 482 -42.76 -87.94 -138.42
N LEU A 483 -43.53 -88.18 -137.36
CA LEU A 483 -44.66 -89.12 -137.38
C LEU A 483 -45.73 -88.72 -138.40
N LYS A 484 -46.07 -87.43 -138.51
CA LYS A 484 -47.01 -86.93 -139.53
C LYS A 484 -46.53 -87.19 -140.96
N LYS A 485 -45.21 -87.07 -141.20
CA LYS A 485 -44.61 -87.30 -142.52
C LYS A 485 -44.73 -88.78 -142.93
N HIS A 486 -44.52 -89.69 -141.98
CA HIS A 486 -44.57 -91.13 -142.21
C HIS A 486 -45.98 -91.65 -142.53
N VAL A 487 -47.02 -91.08 -141.91
CA VAL A 487 -48.42 -91.41 -142.19
C VAL A 487 -48.83 -91.01 -143.62
N LEU A 488 -48.35 -89.85 -144.10
CA LEU A 488 -48.65 -89.39 -145.46
C LEU A 488 -48.04 -90.30 -146.54
N GLU A 489 -46.82 -90.78 -146.34
CA GLU A 489 -46.15 -91.73 -147.26
C GLU A 489 -46.89 -93.07 -147.36
N LEU A 490 -47.31 -93.64 -146.21
CA LEU A 490 -48.07 -94.90 -146.18
C LEU A 490 -49.44 -94.78 -146.86
N THR A 491 -50.06 -93.60 -146.80
CA THR A 491 -51.38 -93.36 -147.43
C THR A 491 -51.27 -93.32 -148.96
N ALA A 492 -50.21 -92.73 -149.50
CA ALA A 492 -49.95 -92.72 -150.95
C ALA A 492 -49.62 -94.11 -151.51
N GLN A 493 -48.92 -94.93 -150.72
CA GLN A 493 -48.55 -96.30 -151.12
C GLN A 493 -49.76 -97.24 -151.23
N ASN A 494 -50.75 -97.08 -150.35
CA ASN A 494 -52.01 -97.84 -150.40
C ASN A 494 -52.88 -97.47 -151.61
N GLN A 495 -52.95 -96.19 -151.99
CA GLN A 495 -53.71 -95.76 -153.18
C GLN A 495 -53.15 -96.38 -154.48
N LEU A 496 -51.84 -96.54 -154.56
CA LEU A 496 -51.15 -97.10 -155.74
C LEU A 496 -51.33 -98.62 -155.88
N GLN A 497 -51.55 -99.32 -154.77
CA GLN A 497 -51.91 -100.74 -154.80
C GLN A 497 -53.37 -100.97 -155.22
N ASP A 498 -54.27 -100.04 -154.88
CA ASP A 498 -55.70 -100.11 -155.19
C ASP A 498 -55.99 -99.96 -156.69
N GLU A 499 -55.24 -99.12 -157.40
CA GLU A 499 -55.31 -98.99 -158.87
C GLU A 499 -54.82 -100.25 -159.60
N LYS A 500 -53.82 -100.93 -159.03
CA LYS A 500 -53.21 -102.14 -159.61
C LYS A 500 -54.18 -103.32 -159.56
N VAL A 501 -54.95 -103.46 -158.48
CA VAL A 501 -56.00 -104.46 -158.31
C VAL A 501 -57.14 -104.25 -159.32
N LYS A 502 -57.59 -103.01 -159.53
CA LYS A 502 -58.65 -102.68 -160.50
C LYS A 502 -58.29 -103.08 -161.94
N SER A 503 -57.02 -102.94 -162.33
CA SER A 503 -56.56 -103.36 -163.67
C SER A 503 -56.55 -104.88 -163.87
N LEU A 504 -56.27 -105.64 -162.81
CA LEU A 504 -56.18 -107.10 -162.84
C LEU A 504 -57.58 -107.75 -162.84
N GLU A 505 -58.55 -107.14 -162.16
CA GLU A 505 -59.95 -107.59 -162.17
C GLU A 505 -60.61 -107.45 -163.55
N GLN A 506 -60.28 -106.39 -164.30
CA GLN A 506 -60.84 -106.16 -165.64
C GLN A 506 -60.34 -107.17 -166.69
N SER A 507 -59.11 -107.67 -166.52
CA SER A 507 -58.48 -108.69 -167.38
C SER A 507 -59.14 -110.08 -167.22
N VAL A 508 -59.59 -110.42 -166.01
CA VAL A 508 -60.22 -111.72 -165.69
C VAL A 508 -61.65 -111.80 -166.24
N ILE A 509 -62.40 -110.70 -166.26
CA ILE A 509 -63.78 -110.66 -166.79
C ILE A 509 -63.81 -110.85 -168.31
N SER A 510 -62.83 -110.30 -169.04
CA SER A 510 -62.70 -110.49 -170.50
C SER A 510 -62.32 -111.93 -170.90
N ALA A 511 -61.53 -112.63 -170.09
CA ALA A 511 -61.12 -114.00 -170.37
C ALA A 511 -62.25 -115.01 -170.13
N ASN A 512 -63.13 -114.75 -169.15
CA ASN A 512 -64.28 -115.62 -168.87
C ASN A 512 -65.39 -115.53 -169.93
N ALA A 513 -65.59 -114.37 -170.58
CA ALA A 513 -66.60 -114.22 -171.63
C ALA A 513 -66.25 -114.98 -172.94
N ALA A 514 -64.96 -115.21 -173.20
CA ALA A 514 -64.50 -115.94 -174.39
C ALA A 514 -64.74 -117.46 -174.28
N ILE A 515 -64.62 -118.01 -173.06
CA ILE A 515 -64.73 -119.45 -172.81
C ILE A 515 -66.20 -119.93 -172.88
N SER A 516 -67.15 -119.15 -172.35
CA SER A 516 -68.58 -119.49 -172.43
C SER A 516 -69.16 -119.48 -173.85
N SER A 517 -68.49 -118.89 -174.85
CA SER A 517 -68.98 -118.91 -176.25
C SER A 517 -68.64 -120.20 -177.01
N LEU A 518 -67.67 -120.98 -176.52
CA LEU A 518 -67.25 -122.24 -177.15
C LEU A 518 -67.95 -123.48 -176.54
N GLU A 519 -68.68 -123.31 -175.44
CA GLU A 519 -69.49 -124.35 -174.79
C GLU A 519 -70.88 -124.58 -175.44
N GLN A 520 -71.26 -123.84 -176.49
CA GLN A 520 -72.62 -123.91 -177.07
C GLN A 520 -72.73 -124.47 -178.51
N LYS A 521 -71.68 -125.15 -179.01
CA LYS A 521 -71.72 -125.92 -180.27
C LYS A 521 -70.79 -127.15 -180.18
N THR A 522 -71.26 -128.25 -179.59
CA THR A 522 -71.36 -129.60 -180.21
C THR A 522 -71.61 -130.69 -179.17
N GLU A 523 -72.88 -131.07 -179.03
CA GLU A 523 -73.39 -132.27 -178.38
C GLU A 523 -74.21 -133.05 -179.44
N GLN A 524 -73.54 -133.69 -180.42
CA GLN A 524 -74.03 -134.77 -181.29
C GLN A 524 -72.90 -135.31 -182.20
N GLU A 525 -72.83 -136.65 -182.35
CA GLU A 525 -71.92 -137.48 -183.19
C GLU A 525 -70.56 -137.96 -182.62
N LYS A 526 -70.62 -139.14 -181.99
CA LYS A 526 -69.88 -140.40 -182.28
C LYS A 526 -68.42 -140.39 -182.81
N VAL A 527 -67.60 -141.16 -182.08
CA VAL A 527 -66.54 -142.13 -182.50
C VAL A 527 -65.05 -141.70 -182.42
N SER A 528 -64.34 -142.48 -181.59
CA SER A 528 -62.93 -142.96 -181.69
C SER A 528 -61.75 -142.13 -181.17
N PRO A 529 -60.64 -142.80 -180.76
CA PRO A 529 -59.75 -142.37 -179.68
C PRO A 529 -58.29 -142.09 -180.11
N ALA A 530 -57.49 -141.42 -179.27
CA ALA A 530 -56.02 -141.63 -179.11
C ALA A 530 -55.38 -140.68 -178.06
N LYS A 531 -54.14 -141.03 -177.68
CA LYS A 531 -53.31 -140.71 -176.50
C LYS A 531 -52.49 -139.39 -176.51
N SER A 532 -51.95 -139.09 -175.31
CA SER A 532 -50.66 -138.43 -174.93
C SER A 532 -50.68 -136.91 -174.64
N GLY A 533 -49.96 -136.30 -173.68
CA GLY A 533 -49.00 -136.72 -172.63
C GLY A 533 -48.18 -135.50 -172.09
N CYS A 534 -47.57 -135.63 -170.88
CA CYS A 534 -46.39 -134.88 -170.30
C CYS A 534 -46.52 -133.37 -169.89
N ALA A 535 -45.79 -132.73 -168.94
CA ALA A 535 -44.78 -133.04 -167.89
C ALA A 535 -44.37 -131.68 -167.16
N VAL A 536 -44.09 -131.60 -165.83
CA VAL A 536 -42.76 -131.37 -165.14
C VAL A 536 -42.39 -129.94 -164.56
N TRP A 537 -42.13 -129.88 -163.22
CA TRP A 537 -41.06 -129.20 -162.38
C TRP A 537 -41.10 -127.75 -161.76
N VAL A 538 -40.91 -127.72 -160.40
CA VAL A 538 -39.96 -127.00 -159.46
C VAL A 538 -39.95 -125.47 -159.14
N GLY A 539 -39.99 -125.11 -157.81
CA GLY A 539 -38.88 -124.42 -157.08
C GLY A 539 -39.04 -123.08 -156.30
N GLY A 540 -38.79 -123.10 -154.96
CA GLY A 540 -38.06 -122.11 -154.07
C GLY A 540 -38.76 -120.81 -153.55
N ALA A 541 -38.35 -120.07 -152.48
CA ALA A 541 -37.56 -120.23 -151.24
C ALA A 541 -37.59 -118.90 -150.39
N TYR A 542 -37.18 -118.96 -149.09
CA TYR A 542 -36.78 -117.88 -148.11
C TYR A 542 -37.86 -117.10 -147.30
N SER A 543 -37.67 -116.62 -146.05
CA SER A 543 -36.86 -116.94 -144.85
C SER A 543 -37.09 -115.88 -143.74
N LEU A 544 -36.91 -116.24 -142.45
CA LEU A 544 -36.42 -115.43 -141.29
C LEU A 544 -37.32 -114.26 -140.76
N SER A 545 -37.35 -113.75 -139.51
CA SER A 545 -36.75 -113.98 -138.17
C SER A 545 -37.10 -112.73 -137.30
N VAL A 546 -37.51 -112.81 -136.01
CA VAL A 546 -36.67 -112.68 -134.77
C VAL A 546 -36.79 -111.33 -133.99
N LEU A 547 -36.63 -111.42 -132.65
CA LEU A 547 -36.23 -110.40 -131.61
C LEU A 547 -37.25 -109.26 -131.28
N SER A 548 -37.32 -108.60 -130.11
CA SER A 548 -36.86 -108.72 -128.70
C SER A 548 -36.94 -107.31 -128.06
N ILE A 549 -37.16 -107.22 -126.73
CA ILE A 549 -36.53 -106.24 -125.78
C ILE A 549 -36.98 -104.76 -125.95
N THR A 550 -37.27 -103.86 -124.98
CA THR A 550 -36.88 -103.54 -123.58
C THR A 550 -37.93 -102.53 -123.02
N GLN A 551 -38.29 -102.53 -121.72
CA GLN A 551 -37.92 -101.52 -120.68
C GLN A 551 -37.99 -100.04 -121.13
N THR A 552 -38.61 -99.08 -120.42
CA THR A 552 -38.62 -98.83 -118.96
C THR A 552 -39.57 -97.66 -118.58
N LEU A 553 -39.92 -97.57 -117.27
CA LEU A 553 -40.36 -96.38 -116.49
C LEU A 553 -41.82 -95.91 -116.72
N THR A 554 -42.64 -95.52 -115.74
CA THR A 554 -42.54 -94.96 -114.37
C THR A 554 -43.91 -95.14 -113.67
N ASN A 555 -43.99 -95.15 -112.33
CA ASN A 555 -44.84 -94.26 -111.50
C ASN A 555 -44.92 -94.68 -109.99
N PRO A 556 -45.38 -93.79 -109.07
CA PRO A 556 -44.65 -93.45 -107.85
C PRO A 556 -45.56 -93.41 -106.59
N GLY A 557 -45.05 -92.87 -105.49
CA GLY A 557 -45.85 -92.40 -104.33
C GLY A 557 -44.93 -92.16 -103.13
N SER A 558 -44.58 -90.93 -102.74
CA SER A 558 -45.39 -89.90 -102.04
C SER A 558 -45.77 -90.31 -100.59
N PRO A 559 -46.19 -89.38 -99.70
CA PRO A 559 -45.46 -88.20 -99.22
C PRO A 559 -45.68 -87.91 -97.70
N TRP A 560 -44.85 -87.02 -97.11
CA TRP A 560 -45.15 -85.95 -96.14
C TRP A 560 -46.14 -86.16 -94.96
N ALA A 561 -45.69 -85.78 -93.75
CA ALA A 561 -46.48 -84.95 -92.81
C ALA A 561 -45.61 -84.34 -91.69
N HIS A 562 -45.75 -83.02 -91.52
CA HIS A 562 -45.44 -82.23 -90.32
C HIS A 562 -46.70 -82.12 -89.44
N LEU A 563 -46.55 -82.00 -88.10
CA LEU A 563 -47.04 -80.86 -87.27
C LEU A 563 -46.91 -81.14 -85.74
N CYS A 564 -46.53 -80.08 -84.99
CA CYS A 564 -46.95 -79.57 -83.65
C CYS A 564 -47.23 -80.55 -82.45
N ASP A 565 -47.09 -80.21 -81.16
CA ASP A 565 -47.22 -78.93 -80.45
C ASP A 565 -46.73 -79.00 -78.96
N ARG A 566 -46.47 -77.83 -78.36
CA ARG A 566 -46.56 -77.39 -76.93
C ARG A 566 -45.74 -78.03 -75.78
N GLY A 567 -45.12 -77.14 -74.97
CA GLY A 567 -45.37 -77.13 -73.52
C GLY A 567 -44.32 -76.58 -72.53
N ARG A 568 -44.36 -75.26 -72.29
CA ARG A 568 -44.36 -74.57 -70.96
C ARG A 568 -43.08 -74.39 -70.10
N VAL A 569 -43.06 -73.19 -69.51
CA VAL A 569 -42.10 -72.46 -68.66
C VAL A 569 -42.28 -72.78 -67.17
N ALA A 570 -41.20 -72.79 -66.36
CA ALA A 570 -41.18 -72.28 -64.97
C ALA A 570 -39.74 -72.13 -64.43
N LEU A 571 -39.30 -70.89 -64.18
CA LEU A 571 -38.25 -70.55 -63.22
C LEU A 571 -38.68 -69.26 -62.51
N LYS A 572 -38.79 -69.34 -61.18
CA LYS A 572 -38.94 -68.22 -60.25
C LYS A 572 -37.77 -68.29 -59.27
N PRO A 573 -37.16 -67.16 -58.91
CA PRO A 573 -36.73 -66.90 -57.55
C PRO A 573 -37.67 -65.87 -56.90
N ALA A 574 -37.80 -65.94 -55.58
CA ALA A 574 -38.44 -64.93 -54.76
C ALA A 574 -37.34 -64.21 -53.95
N PHE A 575 -37.32 -62.89 -54.00
CA PHE A 575 -36.75 -62.05 -52.94
C PHE A 575 -37.66 -60.84 -52.77
N GLU A 576 -38.20 -60.70 -51.56
CA GLU A 576 -38.95 -59.56 -51.08
C GLU A 576 -37.99 -58.38 -50.86
N ARG A 577 -38.38 -57.18 -51.29
CA ARG A 577 -37.95 -55.92 -50.66
C ARG A 577 -39.18 -55.07 -50.40
N VAL A 578 -39.41 -54.85 -49.11
CA VAL A 578 -40.37 -53.92 -48.53
C VAL A 578 -39.78 -52.50 -48.68
N CYS A 579 -40.53 -51.59 -49.30
CA CYS A 579 -40.28 -50.15 -49.20
C CYS A 579 -41.02 -49.59 -47.99
N VAL A 580 -40.29 -49.08 -47.00
CA VAL A 580 -40.83 -48.22 -45.95
C VAL A 580 -40.51 -46.78 -46.33
N CYS A 581 -41.54 -45.98 -46.62
CA CYS A 581 -41.43 -44.52 -46.68
C CYS A 581 -41.47 -43.97 -45.25
N VAL A 582 -40.40 -43.31 -44.80
CA VAL A 582 -40.43 -42.45 -43.61
C VAL A 582 -40.47 -41.01 -44.09
N CYS A 583 -41.60 -40.35 -43.87
CA CYS A 583 -41.75 -38.90 -44.00
C CYS A 583 -41.19 -38.25 -42.73
N VAL A 584 -40.14 -37.43 -42.84
CA VAL A 584 -39.71 -36.54 -41.75
C VAL A 584 -40.23 -35.14 -42.04
N CYS A 585 -41.13 -34.68 -41.18
CA CYS A 585 -41.65 -33.32 -41.14
C CYS A 585 -40.56 -32.37 -40.62
N VAL A 586 -40.23 -31.34 -41.40
CA VAL A 586 -39.40 -30.22 -40.95
C VAL A 586 -40.29 -29.26 -40.15
N CYS A 587 -40.08 -29.20 -38.83
CA CYS A 587 -40.63 -28.15 -37.98
C CYS A 587 -39.65 -26.97 -37.96
N VAL A 588 -40.08 -25.83 -38.51
CA VAL A 588 -39.40 -24.54 -38.38
C VAL A 588 -39.89 -23.90 -37.08
N CYS A 589 -39.06 -23.91 -36.04
CA CYS A 589 -39.29 -23.08 -34.86
C CYS A 589 -38.62 -21.72 -35.06
N VAL A 590 -39.45 -20.70 -35.27
CA VAL A 590 -39.07 -19.29 -35.15
C VAL A 590 -39.07 -18.94 -33.66
N CYS A 591 -37.90 -18.76 -33.07
CA CYS A 591 -37.77 -18.11 -31.76
C CYS A 591 -37.34 -16.66 -31.95
N VAL A 592 -38.24 -15.78 -31.53
CA VAL A 592 -38.13 -14.32 -31.53
C VAL A 592 -37.15 -13.91 -30.43
N CYS A 593 -36.01 -13.32 -30.79
CA CYS A 593 -35.20 -12.55 -29.86
C CYS A 593 -35.87 -11.21 -29.58
N GLY A 594 -36.53 -11.10 -28.43
CA GLY A 594 -36.91 -9.84 -27.83
C GLY A 594 -35.71 -9.23 -27.10
N SER A 595 -34.98 -8.34 -27.76
CA SER A 595 -34.18 -7.32 -27.08
C SER A 595 -35.12 -6.18 -26.73
N TRP A 596 -35.22 -5.80 -25.44
CA TRP A 596 -35.59 -4.53 -24.77
C TRP A 596 -35.14 -4.77 -23.30
N CYS A 597 -34.54 -3.87 -22.52
CA CYS A 597 -34.44 -2.42 -22.52
C CYS A 597 -33.26 -2.00 -21.62
N TRP A 598 -32.66 -0.85 -21.92
CA TRP A 598 -31.93 -0.02 -20.96
C TRP A 598 -32.85 0.46 -19.84
N THR A 599 -32.42 0.31 -18.58
CA THR A 599 -32.21 1.37 -17.56
C THR A 599 -31.55 0.73 -16.35
#